data_AF-A0A7K0E0U9-F1
#
_entry.id   AF-A0A7K0E0U9-F1
#
_cell.length_a   1.000
_cell.length_b   1.000
_cell.length_c   1.000
_cell.angle_alpha   90.00
_cell.angle_beta   90.00
_cell.angle_gamma   90.00
#
_symmetry.space_group_name_H-M   'P 1'
#
loop_
_entity.id
_entity.type
_entity.pdbx_description
1 polymer ?
#
loop_
_entity_poly.entity_id
_entity_poly.type
_entity_poly.pdbx_seq_one_letter_code
_entity_poly.pdbx_strand_id
1 'polypeptide(L)'
;MPEDQLTLTERCVLLVLMAEARELTNADLLTLAGVKLDGRYRLRLNDLGLVSSVKVNRAYVHELTDRGTKWCAAELTRSRPARSGCAGGALYTVLAGVGRHLTDSGHTLADVFRPDVARQVQTAYAELTGGSGTPVRLAVLRATLSGLPRDDVDRALEQMARRPDVHVRAEADQKILTDEDRAAAVRLGGTPRHLLTIEAPK
;
A
#
# COMPACT_ATOMS: atom_id res chain seq x y z
N MET A 1 4.29 -21.98 29.27
CA MET A 1 2.88 -21.69 28.96
C MET A 1 2.80 -21.32 27.49
N PRO A 2 1.85 -21.83 26.69
CA PRO A 2 1.87 -21.70 25.23
C PRO A 2 1.28 -20.34 24.79
N GLU A 3 1.89 -19.23 25.22
CA GLU A 3 1.35 -17.88 25.03
C GLU A 3 1.74 -17.21 23.68
N ASP A 4 2.72 -17.75 22.92
CA ASP A 4 3.41 -16.92 21.91
C ASP A 4 3.39 -17.37 20.44
N GLN A 5 2.74 -18.48 20.08
CA GLN A 5 2.69 -18.87 18.65
C GLN A 5 1.45 -18.33 17.96
N LEU A 6 1.66 -17.22 17.23
CA LEU A 6 0.76 -16.81 16.16
C LEU A 6 0.63 -17.94 15.13
N THR A 7 -0.60 -18.17 14.70
CA THR A 7 -0.95 -19.06 13.59
C THR A 7 -0.34 -18.56 12.28
N LEU A 8 -0.27 -19.44 11.27
CA LEU A 8 0.25 -19.06 9.97
C LEU A 8 -0.53 -17.88 9.36
N THR A 9 -1.87 -17.90 9.45
CA THR A 9 -2.74 -16.82 8.94
C THR A 9 -2.43 -15.50 9.64
N GLU A 10 -2.30 -15.49 10.96
CA GLU A 10 -1.96 -14.28 11.73
C GLU A 10 -0.60 -13.71 11.31
N ARG A 11 0.41 -14.57 11.12
CA ARG A 11 1.74 -14.13 10.63
C ARG A 11 1.67 -13.56 9.21
N CYS A 12 0.96 -14.23 8.30
CA CYS A 12 0.78 -13.74 6.94
C CYS A 12 0.13 -12.36 6.93
N VAL A 13 -0.92 -12.15 7.73
CA VAL A 13 -1.58 -10.84 7.84
C VAL A 13 -0.61 -9.76 8.32
N LEU A 14 0.19 -10.02 9.36
CA LEU A 14 1.18 -9.07 9.85
C LEU A 14 2.25 -8.73 8.80
N LEU A 15 2.75 -9.74 8.08
CA LEU A 15 3.74 -9.53 7.01
C LEU A 15 3.16 -8.75 5.82
N VAL A 16 1.90 -8.98 5.46
CA VAL A 16 1.21 -8.24 4.38
C VAL A 16 0.98 -6.79 4.79
N LEU A 17 0.47 -6.55 6.00
CA LEU A 17 0.30 -5.17 6.52
C LEU A 17 1.65 -4.43 6.60
N MET A 18 2.73 -5.13 6.97
CA MET A 18 4.08 -4.56 6.96
C MET A 18 4.53 -4.21 5.55
N ALA A 19 4.38 -5.14 4.60
CA ALA A 19 4.84 -4.96 3.23
C ALA A 19 4.09 -3.83 2.50
N GLU A 20 2.78 -3.70 2.75
CA GLU A 20 1.95 -2.64 2.17
C GLU A 20 2.07 -1.29 2.90
N ALA A 21 2.49 -1.31 4.18
CA ALA A 21 2.73 -0.14 5.02
C ALA A 21 1.58 0.89 5.04
N ARG A 22 0.33 0.40 4.94
CA ARG A 22 -0.90 1.19 4.93
C ARG A 22 -2.04 0.42 5.58
N GLU A 23 -3.13 1.13 5.83
CA GLU A 23 -4.43 0.55 6.17
C GLU A 23 -4.95 -0.38 5.05
N LEU A 24 -5.35 -1.61 5.42
CA LEU A 24 -5.91 -2.61 4.51
C LEU A 24 -7.29 -3.08 4.96
N THR A 25 -8.23 -3.19 4.02
CA THR A 25 -9.50 -3.87 4.25
C THR A 25 -9.35 -5.40 4.14
N ASN A 26 -10.37 -6.14 4.56
CA ASN A 26 -10.46 -7.58 4.29
C ASN A 26 -10.53 -7.92 2.79
N ALA A 27 -10.99 -7.01 1.93
CA ALA A 27 -10.96 -7.20 0.49
C ALA A 27 -9.52 -7.09 -0.03
N ASP A 28 -8.74 -6.12 0.47
CA ASP A 28 -7.33 -5.96 0.11
C ASP A 28 -6.50 -7.17 0.53
N LEU A 29 -6.63 -7.63 1.77
CA LEU A 29 -5.91 -8.79 2.30
C LEU A 29 -6.19 -10.07 1.48
N LEU A 30 -7.44 -10.24 1.03
CA LEU A 30 -7.83 -11.37 0.20
C LEU A 30 -7.17 -11.28 -1.19
N THR A 31 -7.20 -10.10 -1.81
CA THR A 31 -6.60 -9.86 -3.12
C THR A 31 -5.09 -10.05 -3.10
N LEU A 32 -4.40 -9.52 -2.08
CA LEU A 32 -2.94 -9.51 -2.00
C LEU A 32 -2.36 -10.87 -1.60
N ALA A 33 -3.01 -11.57 -0.66
CA ALA A 33 -2.42 -12.72 -0.01
C ALA A 33 -3.39 -13.89 0.23
N GLY A 34 -4.64 -13.78 -0.24
CA GLY A 34 -5.63 -14.84 -0.07
C GLY A 34 -6.08 -15.05 1.38
N VAL A 35 -5.85 -14.07 2.26
CA VAL A 35 -6.18 -14.15 3.69
C VAL A 35 -7.20 -13.11 4.10
N LYS A 36 -7.90 -13.36 5.20
CA LYS A 36 -8.79 -12.38 5.86
C LYS A 36 -8.41 -12.28 7.33
N LEU A 37 -8.63 -11.10 7.89
CA LEU A 37 -8.58 -10.83 9.32
C LEU A 37 -10.00 -10.60 9.85
N ASP A 38 -10.68 -11.69 10.18
CA ASP A 38 -12.06 -11.67 10.70
C ASP A 38 -12.20 -12.39 12.03
N GLY A 39 -13.39 -12.24 12.62
CA GLY A 39 -13.84 -12.95 13.82
C GLY A 39 -12.77 -13.05 14.91
N ARG A 40 -12.40 -14.28 15.23
CA ARG A 40 -11.47 -14.63 16.31
C ARG A 40 -10.05 -14.11 16.07
N TYR A 41 -9.55 -14.17 14.83
CA TYR A 41 -8.16 -13.77 14.53
C TYR A 41 -7.97 -12.27 14.68
N ARG A 42 -8.95 -11.47 14.23
CA ARG A 42 -8.96 -10.01 14.39
C ARG A 42 -8.94 -9.62 15.87
N LEU A 43 -9.85 -10.19 16.66
CA LEU A 43 -9.94 -9.92 18.09
C LEU A 43 -8.62 -10.28 18.79
N ARG A 44 -8.04 -11.44 18.48
CA ARG A 44 -6.78 -11.86 19.07
C ARG A 44 -5.61 -10.94 18.70
N LEU A 45 -5.45 -10.55 17.43
CA LEU A 45 -4.37 -9.64 17.03
C LEU A 45 -4.53 -8.23 17.62
N ASN A 46 -5.77 -7.78 17.80
CA ASN A 46 -6.09 -6.55 18.53
C ASN A 46 -5.73 -6.67 20.02
N ASP A 47 -6.12 -7.78 20.69
CA ASP A 47 -5.86 -8.01 22.11
C ASP A 47 -4.35 -8.12 22.41
N LEU A 48 -3.58 -8.69 21.48
CA LEU A 48 -2.11 -8.74 21.55
C LEU A 48 -1.45 -7.38 21.25
N GLY A 49 -2.24 -6.38 20.84
CA GLY A 49 -1.78 -5.06 20.44
C GLY A 49 -0.85 -5.11 19.23
N LEU A 50 -1.05 -6.05 18.30
CA LEU A 50 -0.24 -6.16 17.08
C LEU A 50 -0.89 -5.42 15.91
N VAL A 51 -2.22 -5.45 15.84
CA VAL A 51 -3.02 -4.80 14.80
C VAL A 51 -4.04 -3.88 15.45
N SER A 52 -4.27 -2.71 14.84
CA SER A 52 -5.46 -1.89 15.09
C SER A 52 -6.49 -2.23 14.03
N SER A 53 -7.74 -2.45 14.44
CA SER A 53 -8.84 -2.69 13.50
C SER A 53 -9.99 -1.76 13.78
N VAL A 54 -10.30 -0.86 12.84
CA VAL A 54 -11.39 0.11 12.96
C VAL A 54 -12.48 -0.24 11.95
N LYS A 55 -13.74 -0.08 12.36
CA LYS A 55 -14.87 -0.26 11.45
C LYS A 55 -15.13 1.05 10.72
N VAL A 56 -14.94 1.04 9.41
CA VAL A 56 -15.24 2.18 8.52
C VAL A 56 -16.41 1.79 7.62
N ASN A 57 -17.54 2.47 7.78
CA ASN A 57 -18.82 2.10 7.15
C ASN A 57 -19.21 0.65 7.45
N ARG A 58 -19.17 -0.21 6.42
CA ARG A 58 -19.56 -1.63 6.48
C ARG A 58 -18.37 -2.59 6.55
N ALA A 59 -17.14 -2.09 6.50
CA ALA A 59 -15.92 -2.90 6.44
C ALA A 59 -15.01 -2.63 7.64
N TYR A 60 -14.18 -3.61 7.99
CA TYR A 60 -13.04 -3.38 8.88
C TYR A 60 -11.82 -3.00 8.05
N VAL A 61 -11.08 -2.03 8.57
CA VAL A 61 -9.79 -1.58 8.09
C VAL A 61 -8.76 -1.93 9.16
N HIS A 62 -7.62 -2.46 8.74
CA HIS A 62 -6.59 -3.03 9.59
C HIS A 62 -5.26 -2.33 9.35
N GLU A 63 -4.55 -2.02 10.43
CA GLU A 63 -3.23 -1.37 10.39
C GLU A 63 -2.29 -2.02 11.40
N LEU A 64 -0.99 -2.07 11.11
CA LEU A 64 -0.02 -2.43 12.12
C LEU A 64 0.09 -1.33 13.18
N THR A 65 0.15 -1.77 14.43
CA THR A 65 0.59 -0.90 15.53
C THR A 65 2.12 -0.85 15.58
N ASP A 66 2.69 0.07 16.36
CA ASP A 66 4.13 0.09 16.66
C ASP A 66 4.66 -1.25 17.19
N ARG A 67 3.87 -1.92 18.04
CA ARG A 67 4.22 -3.23 18.59
C ARG A 67 4.15 -4.32 17.50
N GLY A 68 3.18 -4.23 16.60
CA GLY A 68 3.09 -5.07 15.39
C GLY A 68 4.31 -4.90 14.49
N THR A 69 4.73 -3.67 14.23
CA THR A 69 5.93 -3.35 13.43
C THR A 69 7.20 -3.93 14.07
N LYS A 70 7.36 -3.78 15.39
CA LYS A 70 8.48 -4.40 16.14
C LYS A 70 8.43 -5.92 16.08
N TRP A 71 7.23 -6.51 16.15
CA TRP A 71 7.06 -7.95 15.98
C TRP A 71 7.50 -8.42 14.60
N CYS A 72 7.11 -7.71 13.53
CA CYS A 72 7.54 -8.02 12.16
C CYS A 72 9.06 -7.90 11.97
N ALA A 73 9.68 -6.88 12.58
CA ALA A 73 11.13 -6.72 12.60
C ALA A 73 11.83 -7.93 13.22
N ALA A 74 11.33 -8.42 14.37
CA ALA A 74 11.86 -9.61 15.02
C ALA A 74 11.61 -10.87 14.17
N GLU A 75 10.47 -10.96 13.47
CA GLU A 75 10.11 -12.11 12.65
C GLU A 75 11.10 -12.37 11.51
N LEU A 76 11.71 -11.33 10.92
CA LEU A 76 12.70 -11.50 9.85
C LEU A 76 13.92 -12.33 10.25
N THR A 77 14.28 -12.31 11.54
CA THR A 77 15.47 -13.00 12.06
C THR A 77 15.11 -14.27 12.83
N ARG A 78 13.82 -14.58 12.98
CA ARG A 78 13.36 -15.78 13.68
C ARG A 78 13.59 -17.04 12.86
N SER A 79 13.81 -18.14 13.57
CA SER A 79 13.82 -19.47 12.96
C SER A 79 12.45 -19.80 12.37
N ARG A 80 12.45 -20.40 11.18
CA ARG A 80 11.26 -20.98 10.53
C ARG A 80 10.44 -21.83 11.52
N PRO A 81 9.11 -21.65 11.59
CA PRO A 81 8.23 -22.51 12.37
C PRO A 81 8.31 -23.98 11.96
N ALA A 82 8.04 -24.90 12.90
CA ALA A 82 7.97 -26.32 12.58
C ALA A 82 6.88 -26.57 11.52
N ARG A 83 7.12 -27.54 10.63
CA ARG A 83 6.15 -28.00 9.61
C ARG A 83 5.74 -26.93 8.56
N SER A 84 6.55 -25.90 8.30
CA SER A 84 6.24 -24.87 7.28
C SER A 84 6.48 -25.30 5.82
N GLY A 85 6.85 -26.56 5.56
CA GLY A 85 7.12 -27.06 4.20
C GLY A 85 8.30 -26.38 3.49
N CYS A 86 8.45 -26.64 2.19
CA CYS A 86 9.51 -26.06 1.36
C CYS A 86 9.31 -24.56 1.10
N ALA A 87 8.07 -24.13 0.83
CA ALA A 87 7.73 -22.72 0.62
C ALA A 87 8.05 -21.87 1.86
N GLY A 88 7.66 -22.32 3.05
CA GLY A 88 8.05 -21.65 4.30
C GLY A 88 9.57 -21.71 4.55
N GLY A 89 10.24 -22.78 4.13
CA GLY A 89 11.70 -22.86 4.09
C GLY A 89 12.35 -21.73 3.29
N ALA A 90 11.91 -21.56 2.05
CA ALA A 90 12.40 -20.52 1.16
C ALA A 90 12.07 -19.11 1.70
N LEU A 91 10.83 -18.88 2.13
CA LEU A 91 10.39 -17.60 2.68
C LEU A 91 11.26 -17.14 3.85
N TYR A 92 11.44 -17.99 4.88
CA TYR A 92 12.25 -17.60 6.04
C TYR A 92 13.74 -17.44 5.71
N THR A 93 14.24 -18.12 4.67
CA THR A 93 15.60 -17.89 4.17
C THR A 93 15.74 -16.50 3.55
N VAL A 94 14.76 -16.09 2.74
CA VAL A 94 14.70 -14.73 2.16
C VAL A 94 14.56 -13.68 3.27
N LEU A 95 13.62 -13.87 4.21
CA LEU A 95 13.40 -12.96 5.34
C LEU A 95 14.69 -12.76 6.16
N ALA A 96 15.42 -13.84 6.45
CA ALA A 96 16.70 -13.74 7.16
C ALA A 96 17.76 -12.98 6.34
N GLY A 97 17.77 -13.14 5.02
CA GLY A 97 18.64 -12.37 4.12
C GLY A 97 18.32 -10.87 4.14
N VAL A 98 17.04 -10.51 4.06
CA VAL A 98 16.57 -9.12 4.17
C VAL A 98 16.91 -8.54 5.53
N GLY A 99 16.67 -9.28 6.62
CA GLY A 99 17.00 -8.85 7.97
C GLY A 99 18.49 -8.53 8.17
N ARG A 100 19.39 -9.37 7.61
CA ARG A 100 20.84 -9.10 7.60
C ARG A 100 21.17 -7.84 6.81
N HIS A 101 20.66 -7.71 5.59
CA HIS A 101 20.95 -6.55 4.75
C HIS A 101 20.50 -5.22 5.38
N LEU A 102 19.31 -5.20 5.98
CA LEU A 102 18.80 -4.03 6.71
C LEU A 102 19.73 -3.66 7.87
N THR A 103 20.14 -4.66 8.66
CA THR A 103 21.06 -4.48 9.79
C THR A 103 22.42 -3.93 9.31
N ASP A 104 23.00 -4.53 8.28
CA ASP A 104 24.32 -4.16 7.75
C ASP A 104 24.32 -2.76 7.11
N SER A 105 23.20 -2.35 6.50
CA SER A 105 23.06 -1.05 5.85
C SER A 105 22.52 0.07 6.76
N GLY A 106 22.14 -0.25 8.00
CA GLY A 106 21.55 0.72 8.94
C GLY A 106 20.12 1.16 8.58
N HIS A 107 19.43 0.42 7.71
CA HIS A 107 18.03 0.69 7.34
C HIS A 107 17.07 -0.08 8.22
N THR A 108 15.86 0.45 8.34
CA THR A 108 14.72 -0.17 9.02
C THR A 108 13.71 -0.71 8.01
N LEU A 109 12.73 -1.47 8.49
CA LEU A 109 11.62 -1.91 7.64
C LEU A 109 10.82 -0.75 7.07
N ALA A 110 10.67 0.36 7.80
CA ALA A 110 9.96 1.54 7.34
C ALA A 110 10.71 2.27 6.21
N ASP A 111 12.03 2.05 6.09
CA ASP A 111 12.80 2.61 4.98
C ASP A 111 12.52 1.88 3.66
N VAL A 112 12.23 0.58 3.74
CA VAL A 112 11.97 -0.29 2.57
C VAL A 112 10.49 -0.38 2.23
N PHE A 113 9.65 -0.67 3.22
CA PHE A 113 8.22 -0.84 3.03
C PHE A 113 7.52 0.50 3.23
N ARG A 114 7.01 1.03 2.12
CA ARG A 114 6.24 2.26 2.04
C ARG A 114 5.02 2.01 1.16
N PRO A 115 3.91 2.72 1.39
CA PRO A 115 2.75 2.62 0.51
C PRO A 115 3.16 2.82 -0.96
N ASP A 116 2.80 1.88 -1.83
CA ASP A 116 2.98 2.06 -3.27
C ASP A 116 1.88 2.97 -3.82
N VAL A 117 2.07 4.28 -3.60
CA VAL A 117 1.12 5.31 -4.03
C VAL A 117 0.96 5.32 -5.56
N ALA A 118 2.01 4.99 -6.32
CA ALA A 118 1.92 4.89 -7.78
C ALA A 118 0.98 3.76 -8.21
N ARG A 119 1.02 2.60 -7.55
CA ARG A 119 0.05 1.53 -7.79
C ARG A 119 -1.36 1.94 -7.40
N GLN A 120 -1.54 2.62 -6.26
CA GLN A 120 -2.86 3.10 -5.84
C GLN A 120 -3.45 4.11 -6.85
N VAL A 121 -2.62 5.02 -7.37
CA VAL A 121 -3.00 5.93 -8.46
C VAL A 121 -3.42 5.15 -9.71
N GLN A 122 -2.67 4.11 -10.11
CA GLN A 122 -3.01 3.27 -11.26
C GLN A 122 -4.33 2.51 -11.06
N THR A 123 -4.57 1.95 -9.88
CA THR A 123 -5.81 1.26 -9.53
C THR A 123 -6.99 2.22 -9.58
N ALA A 124 -6.89 3.38 -8.91
CA ALA A 124 -7.95 4.40 -8.92
C ALA A 124 -8.23 4.91 -10.34
N TYR A 125 -7.20 5.11 -11.16
CA TYR A 125 -7.36 5.46 -12.57
C TYR A 125 -8.08 4.36 -13.36
N ALA A 126 -7.70 3.09 -13.17
CA ALA A 126 -8.32 1.98 -13.87
C ALA A 126 -9.80 1.83 -13.50
N GLU A 127 -10.16 2.01 -12.23
CA GLU A 127 -11.55 2.00 -11.75
C GLU A 127 -12.38 3.15 -12.37
N LEU A 128 -11.82 4.37 -12.42
CA LEU A 128 -12.50 5.53 -13.00
C LEU A 128 -12.72 5.43 -14.51
N THR A 129 -11.82 4.74 -15.21
CA THR A 129 -11.83 4.68 -16.69
C THR A 129 -12.35 3.36 -17.24
N GLY A 130 -12.58 2.35 -16.39
CA GLY A 130 -12.79 0.98 -16.83
C GLY A 130 -11.62 0.42 -17.66
N GLY A 131 -10.40 0.97 -17.48
CA GLY A 131 -9.20 0.60 -18.24
C GLY A 131 -9.11 1.18 -19.66
N SER A 132 -10.01 2.09 -20.06
CA SER A 132 -10.13 2.57 -21.45
C SER A 132 -9.09 3.61 -21.88
N GLY A 133 -8.19 4.04 -20.99
CA GLY A 133 -7.17 5.06 -21.32
C GLY A 133 -7.72 6.49 -21.49
N THR A 134 -8.97 6.76 -21.07
CA THR A 134 -9.55 8.10 -21.12
C THR A 134 -8.90 9.07 -20.12
N PRO A 135 -8.68 10.35 -20.49
CA PRO A 135 -8.14 11.34 -19.57
C PRO A 135 -9.01 11.52 -18.30
N VAL A 136 -8.36 11.56 -17.14
CA VAL A 136 -8.99 11.77 -15.83
C VAL A 136 -8.48 13.08 -15.22
N ARG A 137 -9.40 13.90 -14.72
CA ARG A 137 -9.09 15.10 -13.92
C ARG A 137 -8.39 14.71 -12.62
N LEU A 138 -7.29 15.40 -12.29
CA LEU A 138 -6.58 15.16 -11.04
C LEU A 138 -7.43 15.44 -9.80
N ALA A 139 -8.39 16.38 -9.87
CA ALA A 139 -9.37 16.60 -8.79
C ALA A 139 -10.19 15.33 -8.50
N VAL A 140 -10.76 14.72 -9.55
CA VAL A 140 -11.53 13.47 -9.45
C VAL A 140 -10.66 12.33 -8.93
N LEU A 141 -9.45 12.17 -9.48
CA LEU A 141 -8.51 11.14 -9.04
C LEU A 141 -8.17 11.27 -7.54
N ARG A 142 -7.91 12.49 -7.06
CA ARG A 142 -7.59 12.75 -5.65
C ARG A 142 -8.76 12.50 -4.71
N ALA A 143 -9.98 12.78 -5.15
CA ALA A 143 -11.17 12.48 -4.35
C ALA A 143 -11.27 10.96 -4.05
N THR A 144 -10.92 10.12 -5.03
CA THR A 144 -10.83 8.67 -4.86
C THR A 144 -9.68 8.25 -3.94
N LEU A 145 -8.60 9.02 -3.90
CA LEU A 145 -7.40 8.77 -3.08
C LEU A 145 -7.38 9.54 -1.75
N SER A 146 -8.54 9.94 -1.21
CA SER A 146 -8.66 10.87 -0.08
C SER A 146 -7.95 10.48 1.23
N GLY A 147 -7.48 9.24 1.36
CA GLY A 147 -6.67 8.78 2.49
C GLY A 147 -5.16 9.02 2.36
N LEU A 148 -4.67 9.52 1.20
CA LEU A 148 -3.24 9.68 0.94
C LEU A 148 -2.79 11.15 1.11
N PRO A 149 -1.62 11.40 1.73
CA PRO A 149 -1.04 12.73 1.78
C PRO A 149 -0.82 13.29 0.37
N ARG A 150 -1.14 14.57 0.19
CA ARG A 150 -1.01 15.25 -1.10
C ARG A 150 0.39 15.08 -1.71
N ASP A 151 1.41 15.31 -0.90
CA ASP A 151 2.82 15.29 -1.33
C ASP A 151 3.25 13.90 -1.80
N ASP A 152 2.68 12.84 -1.24
CA ASP A 152 2.97 11.47 -1.67
C ASP A 152 2.32 11.16 -3.03
N VAL A 153 1.08 11.64 -3.24
CA VAL A 153 0.41 11.55 -4.54
C VAL A 153 1.15 12.37 -5.60
N ASP A 154 1.62 13.58 -5.25
CA ASP A 154 2.41 14.44 -6.15
C ASP A 154 3.72 13.76 -6.56
N ARG A 155 4.46 13.24 -5.58
CA ARG A 155 5.71 12.52 -5.82
C ARG A 155 5.47 11.27 -6.69
N ALA A 156 4.38 10.55 -6.46
CA ALA A 156 4.02 9.39 -7.27
C ALA A 156 3.69 9.78 -8.71
N LEU A 157 2.88 10.83 -8.92
CA LEU A 157 2.56 11.34 -10.26
C LEU A 157 3.81 11.83 -11.00
N GLU A 158 4.73 12.51 -10.32
CA GLU A 158 6.02 12.93 -10.85
C GLU A 158 6.90 11.75 -11.29
N GLN A 159 6.95 10.69 -10.49
CA GLN A 159 7.69 9.47 -10.83
C GLN A 159 7.03 8.73 -12.00
N MET A 160 5.71 8.59 -11.97
CA MET A 160 4.95 7.91 -13.03
C MET A 160 5.06 8.64 -14.37
N ALA A 161 5.08 9.97 -14.38
CA ALA A 161 5.23 10.79 -15.60
C ALA A 161 6.55 10.56 -16.35
N ARG A 162 7.52 9.84 -15.77
CA ARG A 162 8.76 9.42 -16.44
C ARG A 162 8.56 8.18 -17.31
N ARG A 163 7.47 7.45 -17.13
CA ARG A 163 7.15 6.26 -17.92
C ARG A 163 6.52 6.67 -19.25
N PRO A 164 6.83 5.97 -20.35
CA PRO A 164 6.35 6.34 -21.68
C PRO A 164 4.84 6.17 -21.86
N ASP A 165 4.21 5.29 -21.09
CA ASP A 165 2.78 4.98 -21.12
C ASP A 165 1.92 5.90 -20.24
N VAL A 166 2.54 6.84 -19.52
CA VAL A 166 1.85 7.74 -18.59
C VAL A 166 2.01 9.20 -19.01
N HIS A 167 0.89 9.88 -19.17
CA HIS A 167 0.82 11.27 -19.58
C HIS A 167 0.16 12.12 -18.52
N VAL A 168 0.91 13.08 -17.96
CA VAL A 168 0.40 14.08 -17.00
C VAL A 168 0.41 15.45 -17.67
N ARG A 169 -0.76 15.92 -18.10
CA ARG A 169 -0.92 17.05 -19.03
C ARG A 169 -1.64 18.23 -18.40
N ALA A 170 -1.30 19.43 -18.88
CA ALA A 170 -2.12 20.60 -18.60
C ALA A 170 -3.44 20.49 -19.38
N GLU A 171 -4.52 21.01 -18.81
CA GLU A 171 -5.74 21.24 -19.60
C GLU A 171 -5.46 22.34 -20.62
N ALA A 172 -5.84 22.09 -21.88
CA ALA A 172 -5.64 23.04 -22.97
C ALA A 172 -6.60 24.24 -22.82
N ASP A 173 -7.86 23.98 -22.48
CA ASP A 173 -8.83 25.05 -22.21
C ASP A 173 -8.80 25.45 -20.73
N GLN A 174 -7.94 26.40 -20.39
CA GLN A 174 -7.79 26.89 -19.01
C GLN A 174 -9.06 27.54 -18.44
N LYS A 175 -10.05 27.89 -19.27
CA LYS A 175 -11.30 28.52 -18.82
C LYS A 175 -12.28 27.53 -18.20
N ILE A 176 -12.16 26.24 -18.53
CA ILE A 176 -13.02 25.18 -17.97
C ILE A 176 -12.49 24.63 -16.63
N LEU A 177 -11.34 25.10 -16.17
CA LEU A 177 -10.76 24.68 -14.89
C LEU A 177 -11.46 25.38 -13.74
N THR A 178 -12.01 24.57 -12.84
CA THR A 178 -12.56 25.01 -11.56
C THR A 178 -11.44 25.32 -10.55
N ASP A 179 -11.79 25.97 -9.44
CA ASP A 179 -10.84 26.18 -8.34
C ASP A 179 -10.36 24.85 -7.74
N GLU A 180 -11.22 23.83 -7.72
CA GLU A 180 -10.86 22.48 -7.31
C GLU A 180 -9.84 21.84 -8.26
N ASP A 181 -10.02 21.99 -9.58
CA ASP A 181 -9.04 21.50 -10.55
C ASP A 181 -7.68 22.19 -10.40
N ARG A 182 -7.68 23.51 -10.18
CA ARG A 182 -6.45 24.29 -9.94
C ARG A 182 -5.78 23.88 -8.64
N ALA A 183 -6.57 23.70 -7.58
CA ALA A 183 -6.08 23.24 -6.29
C ALA A 183 -5.53 21.82 -6.38
N ALA A 184 -6.12 20.93 -7.18
CA ALA A 184 -5.66 19.54 -7.33
C ALA A 184 -4.43 19.37 -8.23
N ALA A 185 -4.02 20.39 -8.97
CA ALA A 185 -2.95 20.32 -9.95
C ALA A 185 -1.60 19.86 -9.36
N VAL A 186 -0.85 19.07 -10.13
CA VAL A 186 0.55 18.71 -9.82
C VAL A 186 1.50 19.56 -10.66
N ARG A 187 2.61 20.03 -10.10
CA ARG A 187 3.56 20.91 -10.82
C ARG A 187 4.70 20.11 -11.41
N LEU A 188 4.68 19.92 -12.73
CA LEU A 188 5.79 19.28 -13.46
C LEU A 188 6.58 20.33 -14.23
N GLY A 189 7.88 20.45 -13.95
CA GLY A 189 8.74 21.46 -14.58
C GLY A 189 8.23 22.89 -14.34
N GLY A 190 7.69 23.15 -13.14
CA GLY A 190 7.11 24.46 -12.77
C GLY A 190 5.72 24.76 -13.34
N THR A 191 5.17 23.91 -14.20
CA THR A 191 3.86 24.13 -14.84
C THR A 191 2.77 23.26 -14.19
N PRO A 192 1.60 23.81 -13.84
CA PRO A 192 0.49 23.03 -13.29
C PRO A 192 -0.10 22.08 -14.35
N ARG A 193 -0.28 20.82 -13.97
CA ARG A 193 -0.90 19.76 -14.76
C ARG A 193 -2.21 19.34 -14.10
N HIS A 194 -3.20 18.99 -14.91
CA HIS A 194 -4.59 18.83 -14.47
C HIS A 194 -5.20 17.50 -14.88
N LEU A 195 -4.57 16.80 -15.84
CA LEU A 195 -5.07 15.55 -16.42
C LEU A 195 -4.04 14.44 -16.28
N LEU A 196 -4.49 13.24 -15.92
CA LEU A 196 -3.75 11.99 -16.01
C LEU A 196 -4.35 11.13 -17.13
N THR A 197 -3.48 10.56 -17.95
CA THR A 197 -3.82 9.49 -18.90
C THR A 197 -2.79 8.39 -18.77
N ILE A 198 -3.25 7.15 -18.63
CA ILE A 198 -2.42 5.94 -18.69
C ILE A 198 -2.90 5.14 -19.89
N GLU A 199 -1.99 4.84 -20.82
CA GLU A 199 -2.31 4.07 -22.02
C GLU A 199 -2.75 2.64 -21.63
N ALA A 200 -3.78 2.13 -22.29
CA ALA A 200 -4.15 0.74 -22.13
C ALA A 200 -3.03 -0.17 -22.69
N PRO A 201 -2.68 -1.28 -22.03
CA PRO A 201 -1.75 -2.25 -22.60
C PRO A 201 -2.29 -2.71 -23.96
N LYS A 202 -1.41 -2.69 -24.98
CA LYS A 202 -1.72 -3.19 -26.32
C LYS A 202 -1.90 -4.70 -26.34
#